data_AF-A0A822EC76-F1
#
_entry.id   AF-A0A822EC76-F1
#
_cell.length_a   1.000
_cell.length_b   1.000
_cell.length_c   1.000
_cell.angle_alpha   90.00
_cell.angle_beta   90.00
_cell.angle_gamma   90.00
#
_symmetry.space_group_name_H-M   'P 1'
#
loop_
_entity.id
_entity.type
_entity.pdbx_description
1 polymer ?
#
loop_
_entity_poly.entity_id
_entity_poly.type
_entity_poly.pdbx_seq_one_letter_code
_entity_poly.pdbx_strand_id
1 'polypeptide(L)'
;TACPSGKISKADTVTFLRSINSGKGDQIEKQANEIHKAFDSNNDGVVDQREFLIGFALTSNGSIQEKLKYVFRMYDHDKNGVMSKKEIDRMVKIAVKAHANDDPKKKSHILDDFRRSLENLNQGKALDDIEITLEEFVQLLMENKELCEFISPFSIEQPQDVNVQQSRAQSK
;
A
#
# COMPACT_ATOMS: atom_id res chain seq x y z
N THR A 1 1.26 -24.34 -9.33
CA THR A 1 2.24 -25.41 -9.00
C THR A 1 3.12 -24.88 -7.89
N ALA A 2 3.11 -25.57 -6.74
CA ALA A 2 3.75 -25.09 -5.51
C ALA A 2 5.28 -25.15 -5.60
N CYS A 3 5.95 -24.11 -5.10
CA CYS A 3 7.41 -24.04 -5.01
C CYS A 3 7.96 -25.13 -4.05
N PRO A 4 8.86 -26.02 -4.49
CA PRO A 4 9.33 -27.17 -3.69
C PRO A 4 10.25 -26.82 -2.50
N SER A 5 10.75 -25.58 -2.42
CA SER A 5 11.78 -25.16 -1.46
C SER A 5 11.22 -24.43 -0.22
N GLY A 6 9.93 -24.08 -0.22
CA GLY A 6 9.34 -23.22 0.80
C GLY A 6 9.86 -21.77 0.82
N LYS A 7 10.57 -21.36 -0.23
CA LYS A 7 11.04 -19.99 -0.45
C LYS A 7 10.40 -19.47 -1.72
N ILE A 8 9.87 -18.25 -1.67
CA ILE A 8 9.21 -17.61 -2.80
C ILE A 8 10.17 -16.57 -3.35
N SER A 9 10.57 -16.78 -4.61
CA SER A 9 11.43 -15.83 -5.30
C SER A 9 10.62 -14.60 -5.71
N LYS A 10 11.31 -13.49 -6.00
CA LYS A 10 10.68 -12.29 -6.53
C LYS A 10 9.82 -12.57 -7.79
N ALA A 11 10.24 -13.51 -8.63
CA ALA A 11 9.48 -13.91 -9.81
C ALA A 11 8.17 -14.63 -9.45
N ASP A 12 8.19 -15.44 -8.39
CA ASP A 12 7.01 -16.10 -7.85
C ASP A 12 6.05 -15.09 -7.20
N THR A 13 6.58 -14.09 -6.49
CA THR A 13 5.81 -12.96 -5.95
C THR A 13 5.09 -12.18 -7.05
N VAL A 14 5.78 -11.84 -8.15
CA VAL A 14 5.15 -11.18 -9.32
C VAL A 14 4.05 -12.05 -9.92
N THR A 15 4.32 -13.34 -10.10
CA THR A 15 3.38 -14.30 -10.72
C THR A 15 2.13 -14.44 -9.87
N PHE A 16 2.29 -14.49 -8.56
CA PHE A 16 1.20 -14.53 -7.61
C PHE A 16 0.38 -13.24 -7.59
N LEU A 17 1.04 -12.08 -7.55
CA LEU A 17 0.37 -10.78 -7.57
C LEU A 17 -0.50 -10.61 -8.83
N ARG A 18 -0.04 -11.09 -9.99
CA ARG A 18 -0.86 -11.11 -11.22
C ARG A 18 -2.07 -12.03 -11.10
N SER A 19 -1.96 -13.14 -10.37
CA SER A 19 -3.06 -14.10 -10.22
C SER A 19 -4.18 -13.61 -9.31
N ILE A 20 -3.87 -12.73 -8.34
CA ILE A 20 -4.85 -12.17 -7.41
C ILE A 20 -5.40 -10.80 -7.87
N ASN A 21 -4.61 -10.00 -8.58
CA ASN A 21 -5.06 -8.74 -9.19
C ASN A 21 -5.35 -8.96 -10.68
N SER A 22 -6.55 -9.46 -10.98
CA SER A 22 -7.04 -9.75 -12.34
C SER A 22 -7.25 -8.52 -13.25
N GLY A 23 -6.61 -7.39 -12.96
CA GLY A 23 -6.63 -6.20 -13.81
C GLY A 23 -5.42 -5.29 -13.53
N LYS A 24 -4.64 -5.00 -14.58
CA LYS A 24 -3.45 -4.12 -14.65
C LYS A 24 -2.10 -4.82 -14.43
N GLY A 25 -1.70 -5.66 -15.39
CA GLY A 25 -0.45 -6.44 -15.38
C GLY A 25 0.86 -5.62 -15.40
N ASP A 26 0.87 -4.41 -15.95
CA ASP A 26 2.11 -3.62 -16.11
C ASP A 26 2.53 -2.85 -14.84
N GLN A 27 1.59 -2.65 -13.90
CA GLN A 27 1.83 -1.97 -12.63
C GLN A 27 2.58 -2.88 -11.63
N ILE A 28 2.24 -4.18 -11.69
CA ILE A 28 2.61 -5.20 -10.72
C ILE A 28 4.12 -5.46 -10.74
N GLU A 29 4.77 -5.49 -11.90
CA GLU A 29 6.22 -5.70 -11.96
C GLU A 29 7.02 -4.57 -11.32
N LYS A 30 6.56 -3.32 -11.46
CA LYS A 30 7.23 -2.15 -10.88
C LYS A 30 7.04 -2.09 -9.37
N GLN A 31 5.89 -2.52 -8.88
CA GLN A 31 5.57 -2.56 -7.44
C GLN A 31 6.09 -3.81 -6.74
N ALA A 32 6.36 -4.90 -7.48
CA ALA A 32 6.76 -6.18 -6.91
C ALA A 32 8.02 -6.13 -6.06
N ASN A 33 8.95 -5.21 -6.32
CA ASN A 33 10.11 -4.99 -5.46
C ASN A 33 9.72 -4.51 -4.05
N GLU A 34 8.84 -3.53 -3.98
CA GLU A 34 8.41 -2.95 -2.71
C GLU A 34 7.45 -3.89 -1.97
N ILE A 35 6.63 -4.64 -2.72
CA ILE A 35 5.78 -5.70 -2.17
C ILE A 35 6.61 -6.86 -1.62
N HIS A 36 7.66 -7.28 -2.35
CA HIS A 36 8.58 -8.32 -1.89
C HIS A 36 9.26 -7.90 -0.59
N LYS A 37 9.79 -6.68 -0.52
CA LYS A 37 10.36 -6.12 0.73
C LYS A 37 9.34 -6.06 1.88
N ALA A 38 8.09 -5.76 1.56
CA ALA A 38 7.05 -5.65 2.59
C ALA A 38 6.52 -7.02 3.05
N PHE A 39 6.63 -8.08 2.24
CA PHE A 39 6.45 -9.46 2.70
C PHE A 39 7.67 -9.96 3.47
N ASP A 40 8.89 -9.58 3.05
CA ASP A 40 10.17 -9.88 3.70
C ASP A 40 10.33 -9.11 5.02
N SER A 41 9.62 -9.60 6.03
CA SER A 41 9.51 -8.98 7.35
C SER A 41 10.81 -9.06 8.14
N ASN A 42 11.61 -10.10 7.91
CA ASN A 42 12.90 -10.30 8.55
C ASN A 42 14.08 -9.64 7.79
N ASN A 43 13.84 -9.14 6.57
CA ASN A 43 14.77 -8.45 5.68
C ASN A 43 15.99 -9.30 5.28
N ASP A 44 15.79 -10.61 5.10
CA ASP A 44 16.84 -11.54 4.69
C ASP A 44 17.00 -11.66 3.15
N GLY A 45 16.18 -10.91 2.41
CA GLY A 45 16.17 -10.83 0.96
C GLY A 45 15.29 -11.90 0.30
N VAL A 46 14.68 -12.81 1.07
CA VAL A 46 13.73 -13.82 0.58
C VAL A 46 12.40 -13.67 1.30
N VAL A 47 11.32 -14.13 0.65
CA VAL A 47 10.01 -14.24 1.31
C VAL A 47 9.81 -15.71 1.62
N ASP A 48 9.78 -16.05 2.91
CA ASP A 48 9.52 -17.42 3.34
C ASP A 48 8.02 -17.77 3.27
N GLN A 49 7.68 -19.05 3.47
CA GLN A 49 6.30 -19.53 3.47
C GLN A 49 5.39 -18.78 4.45
N ARG A 50 5.90 -18.41 5.63
CA ARG A 50 5.13 -17.72 6.66
C ARG A 50 4.87 -16.27 6.26
N GLU A 51 5.90 -15.58 5.81
CA GLU A 51 5.85 -14.21 5.31
C GLU A 51 4.90 -14.07 4.12
N PHE A 52 4.93 -15.04 3.20
CA PHE A 52 4.00 -15.10 2.09
C PHE A 52 2.55 -15.35 2.53
N LEU A 53 2.31 -16.29 3.45
CA LEU A 53 0.97 -16.56 3.96
C LEU A 53 0.38 -15.35 4.70
N ILE A 54 1.21 -14.62 5.46
CA ILE A 54 0.81 -13.37 6.12
C ILE A 54 0.52 -12.28 5.08
N GLY A 55 1.41 -12.11 4.10
CA GLY A 55 1.24 -11.17 2.99
C GLY A 55 -0.04 -11.43 2.18
N PHE A 56 -0.29 -12.70 1.86
CA PHE A 56 -1.51 -13.14 1.20
C PHE A 56 -2.76 -12.88 2.04
N ALA A 57 -2.77 -13.30 3.31
CA ALA A 57 -3.93 -13.11 4.18
C ALA A 57 -4.30 -11.62 4.32
N LEU A 58 -3.29 -10.75 4.46
CA LEU A 58 -3.48 -9.31 4.58
C LEU A 58 -3.98 -8.67 3.27
N THR A 59 -3.46 -9.10 2.12
CA THR A 59 -3.86 -8.56 0.81
C THR A 59 -5.22 -9.09 0.34
N SER A 60 -5.59 -10.32 0.67
CA SER A 60 -6.84 -10.95 0.22
C SER A 60 -8.03 -10.77 1.17
N ASN A 61 -7.85 -10.89 2.48
CA ASN A 61 -8.97 -10.92 3.46
C ASN A 61 -8.78 -9.99 4.67
N GLY A 62 -7.74 -9.14 4.69
CA GLY A 62 -7.52 -8.19 5.78
C GLY A 62 -8.56 -7.07 5.82
N SER A 63 -8.89 -6.60 7.02
CA SER A 63 -9.58 -5.32 7.20
C SER A 63 -8.77 -4.18 6.59
N ILE A 64 -9.42 -3.06 6.28
CA ILE A 64 -8.73 -1.87 5.75
C ILE A 64 -7.65 -1.40 6.69
N GLN A 65 -7.90 -1.39 8.01
CA GLN A 65 -6.86 -1.02 8.97
C GLN A 65 -5.67 -1.97 8.88
N GLU A 66 -5.87 -3.28 8.75
CA GLU A 66 -4.76 -4.24 8.61
C GLU A 66 -4.00 -4.06 7.30
N LYS A 67 -4.71 -3.76 6.21
CA LYS A 67 -4.11 -3.40 4.91
C LYS A 67 -3.29 -2.12 5.01
N LEU A 68 -3.81 -1.07 5.63
CA LEU A 68 -3.11 0.20 5.83
C LEU A 68 -1.91 0.05 6.77
N LYS A 69 -2.01 -0.78 7.82
CA LYS A 69 -0.86 -1.14 8.66
C LYS A 69 0.26 -1.81 7.87
N TYR A 70 -0.10 -2.62 6.89
CA TYR A 70 0.86 -3.23 6.00
C TYR A 70 1.48 -2.21 5.03
N VAL A 71 0.67 -1.32 4.44
CA VAL A 71 1.17 -0.23 3.59
C VAL A 71 2.12 0.70 4.36
N PHE A 72 1.83 1.00 5.63
CA PHE A 72 2.75 1.76 6.50
C PHE A 72 4.11 1.06 6.61
N ARG A 73 4.11 -0.24 6.95
CA ARG A 73 5.35 -1.03 7.08
C ARG A 73 6.13 -1.16 5.77
N MET A 74 5.49 -0.99 4.61
CA MET A 74 6.18 -0.95 3.33
C MET A 74 7.02 0.33 3.17
N TYR A 75 6.54 1.45 3.73
CA TYR A 75 7.17 2.75 3.55
C TYR A 75 8.10 3.14 4.72
N ASP A 76 7.85 2.64 5.93
CA ASP A 76 8.76 2.69 7.09
C ASP A 76 9.95 1.76 6.85
N HIS A 77 11.05 2.32 6.35
CA HIS A 77 12.18 1.55 5.86
C HIS A 77 13.14 1.14 6.98
N ASP A 78 13.31 2.01 7.98
CA ASP A 78 14.16 1.72 9.13
C ASP A 78 13.42 0.95 10.25
N LYS A 79 12.11 0.75 10.10
CA LYS A 79 11.23 -0.02 10.99
C LYS A 79 11.16 0.57 12.40
N ASN A 80 11.32 1.88 12.52
CA ASN A 80 11.30 2.57 13.80
C ASN A 80 9.87 2.86 14.31
N GLY A 81 8.84 2.58 13.50
CA GLY A 81 7.43 2.78 13.84
C GLY A 81 6.89 4.19 13.54
N VAL A 82 7.69 5.07 12.97
CA VAL A 82 7.32 6.41 12.50
C VAL A 82 7.85 6.64 11.09
N MET A 83 7.05 7.26 10.23
CA MET A 83 7.48 7.58 8.88
C MET A 83 8.06 8.99 8.85
N SER A 84 9.36 9.08 8.59
CA SER A 84 10.07 10.34 8.44
C SER A 84 9.68 11.07 7.16
N LYS A 85 9.93 12.38 7.09
CA LYS A 85 9.77 13.17 5.86
C LYS A 85 10.45 12.55 4.63
N LYS A 86 11.63 11.94 4.81
CA LYS A 86 12.34 11.25 3.71
C LYS A 86 11.59 10.03 3.21
N GLU A 87 10.91 9.30 4.09
CA GLU A 87 10.09 8.14 3.74
C GLU A 87 8.78 8.55 3.09
N ILE A 88 8.12 9.58 3.62
CA ILE A 88 6.93 10.18 3.01
C ILE A 88 7.24 10.67 1.58
N ASP A 89 8.37 11.36 1.37
CA ASP A 89 8.80 11.81 0.04
C ASP A 89 9.01 10.64 -0.93
N ARG A 90 9.56 9.52 -0.45
CA ARG A 90 9.74 8.30 -1.26
C ARG A 90 8.39 7.69 -1.62
N MET A 91 7.49 7.56 -0.64
CA MET A 91 6.12 7.08 -0.84
C MET A 91 5.40 7.90 -1.91
N VAL A 92 5.38 9.24 -1.77
CA VAL A 92 4.74 10.14 -2.73
C VAL A 92 5.34 9.99 -4.13
N LYS A 93 6.67 9.87 -4.25
CA LYS A 93 7.33 9.64 -5.55
C LYS A 93 6.91 8.33 -6.18
N ILE A 94 6.74 7.26 -5.40
CA ILE A 94 6.28 5.97 -5.89
C ILE A 94 4.83 6.07 -6.38
N ALA A 95 3.95 6.68 -5.58
CA ALA A 95 2.55 6.92 -5.94
C ALA A 95 2.42 7.76 -7.23
N VAL A 96 3.13 8.88 -7.34
CA VAL A 96 3.11 9.72 -8.55
C VAL A 96 3.55 8.94 -9.80
N LYS A 97 4.58 8.10 -9.68
CA LYS A 97 5.04 7.24 -10.78
C LYS A 97 4.02 6.16 -11.13
N ALA A 98 3.33 5.61 -10.12
CA ALA A 98 2.27 4.64 -10.33
C ALA A 98 1.08 5.27 -11.11
N HIS A 99 0.76 6.52 -10.81
CA HIS A 99 -0.33 7.27 -11.44
C HIS A 99 0.15 8.13 -12.62
N ALA A 100 1.24 7.76 -13.30
CA ALA A 100 1.84 8.58 -14.37
C ALA A 100 0.85 8.96 -15.48
N ASN A 101 -0.08 8.06 -15.82
CA ASN A 101 -1.07 8.25 -16.89
C ASN A 101 -2.36 8.97 -16.45
N ASP A 102 -2.53 9.23 -15.15
CA ASP A 102 -3.71 9.93 -14.64
C ASP A 102 -3.65 11.43 -14.95
N ASP A 103 -4.82 12.09 -14.94
CA ASP A 103 -4.95 13.54 -15.15
C ASP A 103 -4.01 14.30 -14.19
N PRO A 104 -3.07 15.12 -14.70
CA PRO A 104 -2.20 15.96 -13.89
C PRO A 104 -2.94 16.84 -12.88
N LYS A 105 -4.13 17.35 -13.23
CA LYS A 105 -4.94 18.18 -12.32
C LYS A 105 -5.47 17.37 -11.15
N LYS A 106 -5.96 16.15 -11.41
CA LYS A 106 -6.43 15.24 -10.36
C LYS A 106 -5.29 14.89 -9.41
N LYS A 107 -4.10 14.57 -9.94
CA LYS A 107 -2.91 14.29 -9.13
C LYS A 107 -2.50 15.46 -8.26
N SER A 108 -2.43 16.66 -8.82
CA SER A 108 -2.09 17.86 -8.05
C SER A 108 -3.06 18.05 -6.89
N HIS A 109 -4.36 17.93 -7.15
CA HIS A 109 -5.38 18.09 -6.11
C HIS A 109 -5.20 17.10 -4.95
N ILE A 110 -4.99 15.80 -5.25
CA ILE A 110 -4.76 14.76 -4.23
C ILE A 110 -3.49 15.05 -3.42
N LEU A 111 -2.40 15.47 -4.08
CA LEU A 111 -1.13 15.78 -3.42
C LEU A 111 -1.23 17.04 -2.53
N ASP A 112 -1.95 18.06 -2.99
CA ASP A 112 -2.18 19.29 -2.24
C ASP A 112 -3.02 19.01 -0.98
N ASP A 113 -4.05 18.17 -1.11
CA ASP A 113 -4.86 17.74 0.02
C ASP A 113 -4.05 16.87 1.00
N PHE A 114 -3.22 15.95 0.51
CA PHE A 114 -2.32 15.18 1.37
C PHE A 114 -1.39 16.08 2.18
N ARG A 115 -0.76 17.04 1.51
CA ARG A 115 0.13 18.01 2.14
C ARG A 115 -0.59 18.81 3.22
N ARG A 116 -1.80 19.30 2.94
CA ARG A 116 -2.60 20.05 3.91
C ARG A 116 -2.94 19.19 5.14
N SER A 117 -3.29 17.93 4.94
CA SER A 117 -3.58 17.01 6.05
C SER A 117 -2.34 16.73 6.90
N LEU A 118 -1.16 16.57 6.28
CA LEU A 118 0.11 16.42 7.01
C LEU A 118 0.46 17.67 7.84
N GLU A 119 0.26 18.86 7.28
CA GLU A 119 0.50 20.15 7.97
C GLU A 119 -0.45 20.31 9.17
N ASN A 120 -1.73 19.98 9.00
CA ASN A 120 -2.74 20.03 10.06
C ASN A 120 -2.41 19.06 11.20
N LEU A 121 -2.00 17.84 10.87
CA LEU A 121 -1.64 16.81 11.84
C LEU A 121 -0.43 17.22 12.68
N ASN A 122 0.55 17.88 12.05
CA ASN A 122 1.81 18.23 12.70
C ASN A 122 1.81 19.62 13.40
N GLN A 123 0.63 20.25 13.58
CA GLN A 123 0.41 21.43 14.42
C GLN A 123 1.48 22.55 14.29
N GLY A 124 2.02 22.77 13.09
CA GLY A 124 3.00 23.81 12.83
C GLY A 124 4.48 23.45 13.04
N LYS A 125 4.83 22.16 13.15
CA LYS A 125 6.22 21.70 12.98
C LYS A 125 6.75 22.11 11.61
N ALA A 126 8.07 22.35 11.52
CA ALA A 126 8.71 22.55 10.23
C ALA A 126 8.53 21.29 9.37
N LEU A 127 8.38 21.46 8.05
CA LEU A 127 8.18 20.36 7.11
C LEU A 127 9.26 19.26 7.20
N ASP A 128 10.49 19.64 7.54
CA ASP A 128 11.60 18.69 7.67
C ASP A 128 11.56 17.88 8.98
N ASP A 129 10.77 18.31 9.97
CA ASP A 129 10.56 17.64 11.26
C ASP A 129 9.22 16.87 11.31
N ILE A 130 8.57 16.70 10.15
CA ILE A 130 7.35 15.92 10.04
C ILE A 130 7.69 14.44 10.18
N GLU A 131 7.07 13.83 11.18
CA GLU A 131 7.01 12.40 11.41
C GLU A 131 5.54 12.01 11.57
N ILE A 132 5.15 10.89 11.00
CA ILE A 132 3.79 10.35 11.16
C ILE A 132 3.85 8.94 11.75
N THR A 133 3.10 8.73 12.80
CA THR A 133 2.91 7.40 13.41
C THR A 133 2.02 6.52 12.54
N LEU A 134 1.99 5.22 12.84
CA LEU A 134 1.09 4.27 12.19
C LEU A 134 -0.37 4.67 12.35
N GLU A 135 -0.77 5.09 13.54
CA GLU A 135 -2.14 5.48 13.87
C GLU A 135 -2.57 6.69 13.04
N GLU A 136 -1.71 7.71 12.97
CA GLU A 136 -1.94 8.91 12.17
C GLU A 136 -2.00 8.61 10.67
N PHE A 137 -1.11 7.75 10.18
CA PHE A 137 -1.13 7.29 8.79
C PHE A 137 -2.44 6.57 8.44
N VAL A 138 -2.90 5.66 9.31
CA VAL A 138 -4.17 4.96 9.12
C VAL A 138 -5.32 5.96 9.12
N GLN A 139 -5.35 6.90 10.06
CA GLN A 139 -6.39 7.92 10.14
C GLN A 139 -6.45 8.78 8.86
N LEU A 140 -5.30 9.29 8.42
CA LEU A 140 -5.18 10.11 7.20
C LEU A 140 -5.77 9.40 5.97
N LEU A 141 -5.47 8.12 5.79
CA LEU A 141 -5.95 7.35 4.64
C LEU A 141 -7.38 6.84 4.81
N MET A 142 -7.89 6.70 6.03
CA MET A 142 -9.29 6.37 6.26
C MET A 142 -10.22 7.58 6.02
N GLU A 143 -9.75 8.80 6.26
CA GLU A 143 -10.53 10.03 6.06
C GLU A 143 -10.57 10.48 4.59
N ASN A 144 -9.60 10.08 3.77
CA ASN A 144 -9.52 10.46 2.37
C ASN A 144 -9.39 9.23 1.45
N LYS A 145 -10.51 8.82 0.84
CA LYS A 145 -10.56 7.66 -0.07
C LYS A 145 -9.67 7.84 -1.30
N GLU A 146 -9.67 9.03 -1.92
CA GLU A 146 -8.84 9.27 -3.10
C GLU A 146 -7.35 9.19 -2.77
N LEU A 147 -6.96 9.71 -1.61
CA LEU A 147 -5.58 9.61 -1.12
C LEU A 147 -5.20 8.15 -0.80
N CYS A 148 -6.10 7.40 -0.17
CA CYS A 148 -5.91 5.98 0.11
C CYS A 148 -5.65 5.18 -1.16
N GLU A 149 -6.47 5.39 -2.20
CA GLU A 149 -6.30 4.77 -3.51
C GLU A 149 -5.01 5.22 -4.21
N PHE A 150 -4.60 6.48 -4.02
CA PHE A 150 -3.40 7.03 -4.63
C PHE A 150 -2.10 6.50 -3.99
N ILE A 151 -2.09 6.33 -2.66
CA ILE A 151 -0.90 5.90 -1.91
C ILE A 151 -0.78 4.38 -1.84
N SER A 152 -1.90 3.66 -1.88
CA SER A 152 -1.92 2.22 -1.70
C SER A 152 -1.54 1.48 -2.99
N PRO A 153 -0.51 0.61 -2.95
CA PRO A 153 -0.11 -0.15 -4.13
C PRO A 153 -1.09 -1.30 -4.48
N PHE A 154 -2.10 -1.54 -3.65
CA PHE A 154 -3.14 -2.54 -3.87
C PHE A 154 -4.52 -1.89 -3.79
N SER A 155 -5.50 -2.49 -4.45
CA SER A 155 -6.91 -2.10 -4.29
C SER A 155 -7.34 -2.33 -2.84
N ILE A 156 -7.57 -1.25 -2.10
CA ILE A 156 -8.17 -1.30 -0.76
C ILE A 156 -9.67 -1.09 -0.92
N GLU A 157 -10.41 -2.19 -1.02
CA GLU A 157 -11.88 -2.13 -1.06
C GLU A 157 -12.42 -1.64 0.28
N GLN A 158 -13.19 -0.55 0.26
CA GLN A 158 -13.83 -0.04 1.47
C GLN A 158 -15.01 -0.96 1.88
N PRO A 159 -15.45 -1.00 3.15
CA PRO A 159 -16.51 -1.92 3.58
C PRO A 159 -17.83 -1.61 2.88
N GLN A 160 -17.99 -0.36 2.42
CA GLN A 160 -19.07 0.14 1.58
C GLN A 160 -19.14 -0.57 0.21
N ASP A 161 -17.98 -0.97 -0.35
CA ASP A 161 -17.86 -1.55 -1.70
C ASP A 161 -18.19 -3.06 -1.72
N VAL A 162 -18.09 -3.73 -0.57
CA VAL A 162 -18.41 -5.17 -0.41
C VAL A 162 -19.91 -5.45 -0.58
N ASN A 163 -20.76 -4.53 -0.13
CA ASN A 163 -22.22 -4.66 -0.23
C ASN A 163 -22.75 -4.52 -1.67
N VAL A 164 -22.01 -3.82 -2.54
CA VAL A 164 -22.38 -3.63 -3.96
C VAL A 164 -22.09 -4.89 -4.79
N GLN A 165 -21.10 -5.70 -4.39
CA GLN A 165 -20.81 -6.96 -5.07
C GLN A 165 -21.71 -8.12 -4.61
N GLN A 166 -22.08 -8.17 -3.32
CA GLN A 166 -23.01 -9.19 -2.82
C GLN A 166 -24.41 -9.03 -3.43
N SER A 167 -24.88 -7.81 -3.66
CA SER A 167 -26.15 -7.54 -4.34
C SER A 167 -26.15 -7.91 -5.84
N ARG A 168 -24.99 -7.85 -6.51
CA ARG A 168 -24.86 -8.30 -7.91
C ARG A 168 -24.71 -9.81 -8.06
N ALA A 169 -24.14 -10.49 -7.07
CA ALA A 169 -24.01 -11.95 -7.05
C ALA A 169 -25.33 -12.67 -6.74
N GLN A 170 -26.31 -11.99 -6.12
CA GLN A 170 -27.64 -12.52 -5.82
C GLN A 170 -28.70 -12.21 -6.91
N SER A 171 -28.32 -11.53 -7.99
CA SER A 171 -29.23 -11.14 -9.08
C SER A 171 -28.91 -11.82 -10.42
N LYS A 172 -28.29 -13.00 -10.39
CA LYS A 172 -28.13 -13.89 -11.54
C LYS A 172 -28.57 -15.30 -11.20
#